data_AF-A0A7S4CRM4-F1
#
_entry.id   AF-A0A7S4CRM4-F1
#
_cell.length_a   1.000
_cell.length_b   1.000
_cell.length_c   1.000
_cell.angle_alpha   90.00
_cell.angle_beta   90.00
_cell.angle_gamma   90.00
#
_symmetry.space_group_name_H-M   'P 1'
#
loop_
_entity.id
_entity.type
_entity.pdbx_description
1 polymer ?
#
loop_
_entity_poly.entity_id
_entity_poly.type
_entity_poly.pdbx_seq_one_letter_code
_entity_poly.pdbx_strand_id
1 'polypeptide(L)'
;VVSSFERLRMFSDYRTPSVIRIFNNAFIILIPLLLVPSWAHLALETAPSCQWQVYLAAFLTPLPFMALLRAQLLLENPFHGDSATNPDGIQLEAFQMVAYMADEWMGESSDTSSDEESNRR
;
A
#
# COMPACT_ATOMS: atom_id res chain seq x y z
N VAL A 1 -14.76 -21.23 5.23
CA VAL A 1 -13.31 -21.07 5.48
C VAL A 1 -12.49 -21.38 4.22
N VAL A 2 -12.63 -22.58 3.64
CA VAL A 2 -11.91 -22.98 2.41
C VAL A 2 -12.14 -22.01 1.23
N SER A 3 -13.38 -21.60 0.97
CA SER A 3 -13.69 -20.64 -0.11
C SER A 3 -13.12 -19.23 0.11
N SER A 4 -12.96 -18.80 1.36
CA SER A 4 -12.38 -17.49 1.70
C SER A 4 -10.86 -17.52 1.51
N PHE A 5 -10.22 -18.62 1.87
CA PHE A 5 -8.78 -18.83 1.68
C PHE A 5 -8.43 -18.89 0.19
N GLU A 6 -9.25 -19.57 -0.61
CA GLU A 6 -9.04 -19.67 -2.05
C GLU A 6 -9.20 -18.32 -2.77
N ARG A 7 -10.15 -17.48 -2.32
CA ARG A 7 -10.28 -16.10 -2.79
C ARG A 7 -9.08 -15.23 -2.43
N LEU A 8 -8.57 -15.34 -1.20
CA LEU A 8 -7.37 -14.63 -0.76
C LEU A 8 -6.14 -15.04 -1.57
N ARG A 9 -5.97 -16.34 -1.83
CA ARG A 9 -4.93 -16.86 -2.72
C ARG A 9 -5.06 -16.28 -4.13
N MET A 10 -6.28 -16.26 -4.68
CA MET A 10 -6.53 -15.68 -6.00
C MET A 10 -6.17 -14.19 -6.06
N PHE A 11 -6.42 -13.42 -4.99
CA PHE A 11 -6.01 -12.00 -4.92
C PHE A 11 -4.49 -11.83 -4.77
N SER A 12 -3.81 -12.71 -4.03
CA SER A 12 -2.34 -12.70 -3.92
C SER A 12 -1.65 -13.06 -5.24
N ASP A 13 -2.23 -14.01 -5.98
CA ASP A 13 -1.72 -14.48 -7.27
C ASP A 13 -2.08 -13.52 -8.43
N TYR A 14 -3.17 -12.75 -8.32
CA TYR A 14 -3.54 -11.73 -9.29
C TYR A 14 -2.63 -10.51 -9.18
N ARG A 15 -1.46 -10.57 -9.82
CA ARG A 15 -0.54 -9.44 -9.95
C ARG A 15 -0.77 -8.69 -11.26
N THR A 16 -0.57 -7.38 -11.23
CA THR A 16 -0.57 -6.55 -12.45
C THR A 16 0.44 -7.13 -13.44
N PRO A 17 0.05 -7.46 -14.68
CA PRO A 17 0.97 -8.05 -15.64
C PRO A 17 2.12 -7.07 -15.93
N SER A 18 3.35 -7.59 -16.04
CA SER A 18 4.58 -6.80 -16.09
C SER A 18 4.58 -5.74 -17.20
N VAL A 19 3.94 -6.02 -18.34
CA VAL A 19 3.82 -5.07 -19.47
C VAL A 19 3.05 -3.81 -19.07
N ILE A 20 1.90 -3.96 -18.40
CA ILE A 20 1.07 -2.84 -17.95
C ILE A 20 1.80 -2.05 -16.87
N ARG A 21 2.50 -2.74 -15.97
CA ARG A 21 3.31 -2.11 -14.92
C ARG A 21 4.42 -1.24 -15.50
N ILE A 22 5.18 -1.77 -16.46
CA ILE A 22 6.27 -1.03 -17.11
C ILE A 22 5.72 0.16 -17.90
N PHE A 23 4.62 -0.03 -18.65
CA PHE A 23 3.97 1.05 -19.38
C PHE A 23 3.52 2.19 -18.46
N ASN A 24 2.86 1.86 -17.35
CA ASN A 24 2.38 2.85 -16.39
C ASN A 24 3.54 3.60 -15.71
N ASN A 25 4.59 2.88 -15.28
CA ASN A 25 5.78 3.49 -14.71
C ASN A 25 6.48 4.43 -15.70
N ALA A 26 6.61 4.01 -16.97
CA ALA A 26 7.18 4.83 -18.02
C ALA A 26 6.33 6.08 -18.27
N PHE A 27 5.01 5.94 -18.32
CA PHE A 27 4.07 7.04 -18.51
C PHE A 27 4.19 8.09 -17.39
N ILE A 28 4.20 7.65 -16.14
CA ILE A 28 4.32 8.53 -14.95
C ILE A 28 5.64 9.30 -14.94
N ILE A 29 6.73 8.71 -15.46
CA ILE A 29 8.04 9.36 -15.55
C ILE A 29 8.11 10.31 -16.77
N LEU A 30 7.55 9.91 -17.91
CA LEU A 30 7.62 10.67 -19.16
C LEU A 30 6.74 11.93 -19.15
N ILE A 31 5.53 11.87 -18.56
CA ILE A 31 4.60 13.00 -18.53
C ILE A 31 5.22 14.26 -17.91
N PRO A 32 5.75 14.26 -16.67
CA PRO A 32 6.33 15.46 -16.08
C PRO A 32 7.55 15.95 -16.87
N LEU A 33 8.32 15.06 -17.49
CA LEU A 33 9.47 15.43 -18.32
C LEU A 33 9.04 16.22 -19.58
N LEU A 34 7.89 15.88 -20.16
CA LEU A 34 7.31 16.59 -21.30
C LEU A 34 6.57 17.87 -20.88
N LEU A 35 5.96 17.88 -19.69
CA LEU A 35 5.20 19.01 -19.19
C LEU A 35 6.09 20.15 -18.70
N VAL A 36 7.23 19.87 -18.06
CA VAL A 36 8.13 20.90 -17.50
C VAL A 36 8.59 21.94 -18.55
N PRO A 37 9.05 21.54 -19.76
CA PRO A 37 9.36 22.49 -20.83
C PRO A 37 8.17 23.36 -21.24
N SER A 38 6.96 22.79 -21.24
CA SER A 38 5.75 23.54 -21.59
C SER A 38 5.43 24.62 -20.56
N TRP A 39 5.64 24.33 -19.27
CA TRP A 39 5.53 25.33 -18.21
C TRP A 39 6.59 26.42 -18.31
N ALA A 40 7.83 26.06 -18.67
CA ALA A 40 8.89 27.04 -18.90
C ALA A 40 8.57 27.96 -20.08
N HIS A 41 7.98 27.44 -21.15
CA HIS A 41 7.51 28.25 -22.27
C HIS A 41 6.38 29.21 -21.87
N LEU A 42 5.39 28.71 -21.13
CA LEU A 42 4.31 29.53 -20.55
C LEU A 42 4.85 30.64 -19.63
N ALA A 43 5.91 30.37 -18.87
CA ALA A 43 6.53 31.37 -18.01
C ALA A 43 7.09 32.56 -18.82
N LEU A 44 7.60 32.32 -20.02
CA LEU A 44 8.14 33.37 -20.90
C LEU A 44 7.04 34.25 -21.51
N GLU A 45 5.84 33.69 -21.74
CA GLU A 45 4.70 34.41 -22.31
C GLU A 45 3.90 35.17 -21.24
N THR A 46 4.01 34.76 -19.97
CA THR A 46 3.33 35.44 -18.86
C THR A 46 4.00 36.75 -18.43
N ALA A 47 3.17 37.67 -17.94
CA ALA A 47 3.63 38.95 -17.39
C ALA A 47 4.70 38.73 -16.29
N PRO A 48 5.74 39.60 -16.22
CA PRO A 48 6.88 39.43 -15.32
C PRO A 48 6.50 39.32 -13.84
N SER A 49 5.37 39.89 -13.42
CA SER A 49 4.83 39.79 -12.06
C SER A 49 4.31 38.40 -11.68
N CYS A 50 3.95 37.56 -12.65
CA CYS A 50 3.37 36.23 -12.42
C CYS A 50 4.30 35.05 -12.78
N GLN A 51 5.47 35.30 -13.37
CA GLN A 51 6.38 34.24 -13.84
C GLN A 51 6.81 33.27 -12.73
N TRP A 52 7.01 33.79 -11.51
CA TRP A 52 7.40 32.98 -10.36
C TRP A 52 6.37 31.89 -10.01
N GLN A 53 5.08 32.15 -10.23
CA GLN A 53 4.01 31.18 -9.97
C GLN A 53 4.09 30.01 -10.95
N VAL A 54 4.42 30.30 -12.21
CA VAL A 54 4.54 29.31 -13.27
C VAL A 54 5.78 28.42 -13.03
N TYR A 55 6.90 29.01 -12.61
CA TYR A 55 8.08 28.22 -12.21
C TYR A 55 7.81 27.34 -10.99
N LEU A 56 7.05 27.84 -10.00
CA LEU A 56 6.63 27.06 -8.86
C LEU A 56 5.71 25.90 -9.28
N ALA A 57 4.76 26.14 -10.18
CA ALA A 57 3.90 25.09 -10.73
C ALA A 57 4.72 24.02 -11.49
N ALA A 58 5.71 24.43 -12.29
CA ALA A 58 6.63 23.52 -12.99
C ALA A 58 7.39 22.62 -11.99
N PHE A 59 7.86 23.19 -10.89
CA PHE A 59 8.57 22.47 -9.83
C PHE A 59 7.65 21.52 -9.04
N LEU A 60 6.39 21.91 -8.80
CA LEU A 60 5.41 21.07 -8.11
C LEU A 60 4.80 19.98 -9.01
N THR A 61 4.84 20.14 -10.33
CA THR A 61 4.28 19.17 -11.29
C THR A 61 4.74 17.72 -11.06
N PRO A 62 6.03 17.40 -10.85
CA PRO A 62 6.48 16.01 -10.62
C PRO A 62 6.03 15.39 -9.28
N LEU A 63 5.68 16.19 -8.27
CA LEU A 63 5.27 15.68 -6.95
C LEU A 63 4.08 14.70 -7.00
N PRO A 64 2.93 15.04 -7.59
CA PRO A 64 1.79 14.13 -7.67
C PRO A 64 2.11 12.86 -8.48
N PHE A 65 2.94 12.95 -9.52
CA PHE A 65 3.36 11.77 -10.28
C PHE A 65 4.23 10.83 -9.44
N MET A 66 5.14 11.36 -8.63
CA MET A 66 5.93 10.54 -7.72
C MET A 66 5.08 9.92 -6.60
N ALA A 67 4.15 10.69 -6.04
CA ALA A 67 3.21 10.17 -5.05
C ALA A 67 2.35 9.03 -5.65
N LEU A 68 1.88 9.19 -6.89
CA LEU A 68 1.12 8.17 -7.59
C LEU A 68 1.94 6.91 -7.85
N LEU A 69 3.21 7.04 -8.27
CA LEU A 69 4.11 5.91 -8.46
C LEU A 69 4.28 5.10 -7.15
N ARG A 70 4.47 5.80 -6.03
CA ARG A 70 4.61 5.17 -4.72
C ARG A 70 3.32 4.47 -4.29
N ALA A 71 2.18 5.12 -4.45
CA ALA A 71 0.88 4.54 -4.12
C ALA A 71 0.62 3.26 -4.91
N GLN A 72 0.93 3.25 -6.21
CA GLN A 72 0.79 2.05 -7.06
C GLN A 72 1.69 0.91 -6.59
N LEU A 73 2.94 1.21 -6.23
CA LEU A 73 3.87 0.18 -5.72
C LEU A 73 3.41 -0.42 -4.38
N LEU A 74 2.85 0.40 -3.49
CA LEU A 74 2.32 -0.05 -2.20
C LEU A 74 1.05 -0.89 -2.38
N LEU A 75 0.14 -0.46 -3.26
CA LEU A 75 -1.13 -1.15 -3.52
C LEU A 75 -0.96 -2.43 -4.35
N GLU A 76 0.12 -2.58 -5.11
CA GLU A 76 0.38 -3.78 -5.92
C GLU A 76 0.59 -5.03 -5.05
N ASN A 77 1.09 -4.88 -3.82
CA ASN A 77 1.24 -6.00 -2.90
C ASN A 77 0.84 -5.61 -1.47
N PRO A 78 -0.46 -5.74 -1.11
CA PRO A 78 -0.96 -5.32 0.19
C PRO A 78 -0.50 -6.22 1.35
N PHE A 79 0.14 -7.35 1.06
CA PHE A 79 0.56 -8.34 2.06
C PHE A 79 2.08 -8.31 2.34
N HIS A 80 2.80 -7.36 1.74
CA HIS A 80 4.25 -7.30 1.83
C HIS A 80 4.72 -6.13 2.70
N GLY A 81 5.88 -6.30 3.33
CA GLY A 81 6.49 -5.31 4.21
C GLY A 81 5.99 -5.42 5.65
N ASP A 82 6.85 -4.98 6.57
CA ASP A 82 6.48 -4.74 7.97
C ASP A 82 5.68 -3.42 8.06
N SER A 83 4.90 -3.25 9.13
CA SER A 83 4.11 -2.05 9.44
C SER A 83 4.94 -0.76 9.41
N ALA A 84 6.26 -0.86 9.64
CA ALA A 84 7.20 0.25 9.54
C ALA A 84 7.47 0.71 8.10
N THR A 85 7.39 -0.19 7.12
CA THR A 85 7.69 0.10 5.70
C THR A 85 6.42 0.38 4.92
N ASN A 86 5.33 -0.33 5.22
CA ASN A 86 4.05 -0.24 4.54
C ASN A 86 2.91 -0.05 5.56
N PRO A 87 2.73 1.17 6.11
CA PRO A 87 1.71 1.43 7.12
C PRO A 87 0.28 1.18 6.62
N ASP A 88 0.05 1.31 5.31
CA ASP A 88 -1.24 1.07 4.66
C ASP A 88 -1.44 -0.42 4.24
N GLY A 89 -0.49 -1.29 4.58
CA GLY A 89 -0.55 -2.73 4.29
C GLY A 89 -1.46 -3.50 5.24
N ILE A 90 -1.87 -4.71 4.83
CA ILE A 90 -2.62 -5.63 5.68
C ILE A 90 -1.66 -6.26 6.70
N GLN A 91 -1.83 -5.93 7.98
CA GLN A 91 -1.00 -6.44 9.08
C GLN A 91 -1.33 -7.90 9.39
N LEU A 92 -0.63 -8.83 8.75
CA LEU A 92 -0.81 -10.28 8.95
C LEU A 92 -0.30 -10.74 10.32
N GLU A 93 0.73 -10.10 10.86
CA GLU A 93 1.34 -10.46 12.15
C GLU A 93 0.42 -10.16 13.33
N ALA A 94 -0.23 -9.00 13.33
CA ALA A 94 -1.23 -8.65 14.33
C ALA A 94 -2.41 -9.64 14.33
N PHE A 95 -2.82 -10.10 13.14
CA PHE A 95 -3.86 -11.11 13.01
C PHE A 95 -3.42 -12.48 13.53
N GLN A 96 -2.18 -12.91 13.26
CA GLN A 96 -1.62 -14.16 13.78
C GLN A 96 -1.46 -14.15 15.30
N MET A 97 -1.04 -13.02 15.88
CA MET A 97 -0.89 -12.88 17.32
C MET A 97 -2.24 -12.98 18.05
N VAL A 98 -3.29 -12.35 17.52
CA VAL A 98 -4.65 -12.46 18.07
C VAL A 98 -5.17 -13.89 17.94
N ALA A 99 -4.89 -14.58 16.83
CA ALA A 99 -5.29 -15.98 16.65
C ALA A 99 -4.57 -16.91 17.64
N TYR A 100 -3.27 -16.72 17.86
CA TYR A 100 -2.49 -17.48 18.84
C TYR A 100 -2.99 -17.24 20.27
N MET A 101 -3.24 -15.98 20.65
CA MET A 101 -3.79 -15.66 21.97
C MET A 101 -5.19 -16.25 22.17
N ALA A 102 -6.04 -16.26 21.14
CA ALA A 102 -7.36 -16.89 21.25
C ALA A 102 -7.28 -18.42 21.45
N ASP A 103 -6.30 -19.08 20.83
CA ASP A 103 -6.07 -20.52 20.98
C ASP A 103 -5.52 -20.86 22.38
N GLU A 104 -4.55 -20.07 22.87
CA GLU A 104 -3.98 -20.22 24.22
C GLU A 104 -5.04 -20.03 25.32
N TRP A 105 -5.91 -19.03 25.19
CA TRP A 105 -7.01 -18.80 26.13
C TRP A 105 -8.08 -19.90 26.07
N MET A 106 -8.35 -20.48 24.89
CA MET A 106 -9.29 -21.59 24.77
C MET A 106 -8.71 -22.91 25.31
N GLY A 107 -7.39 -23.13 25.19
CA GLY A 107 -6.69 -24.25 25.80
C GLY A 107 -6.71 -24.20 27.34
N GLU A 108 -6.37 -23.05 27.93
CA GLU A 108 -6.33 -22.85 29.40
C GLU A 108 -7.72 -23.05 30.06
N SER A 109 -8.79 -22.69 29.36
CA SER A 109 -10.18 -22.88 29.83
C SER A 109 -10.63 -24.35 29.90
N SER A 110 -9.96 -25.23 29.13
CA SER A 110 -10.22 -26.67 29.11
C SER A 110 -9.59 -27.36 30.34
N ASP A 111 -8.36 -26.96 30.67
CA ASP A 111 -7.58 -27.59 31.74
C ASP A 111 -8.12 -27.20 33.12
N THR A 112 -8.52 -25.94 33.30
CA THR A 112 -9.15 -25.47 34.54
C THR A 112 -10.52 -26.11 34.83
N SER A 113 -11.28 -26.51 33.81
CA SER A 113 -12.53 -27.26 33.99
C SER A 113 -12.31 -28.71 34.43
N SER A 114 -11.19 -29.31 34.00
CA SER A 114 -10.80 -30.67 34.32
C SER A 114 -10.36 -30.82 35.78
N ASP A 115 -9.65 -29.80 36.27
CA ASP A 115 -9.18 -29.73 37.66
C ASP A 115 -10.33 -29.47 38.65
N GLU A 116 -11.33 -28.65 38.28
CA GLU A 116 -12.52 -28.46 39.11
C GLU A 116 -13.43 -29.71 39.17
N GLU A 117 -13.57 -30.46 38.07
CA GLU A 117 -14.34 -31.71 38.03
C GLU A 117 -13.65 -32.82 38.83
N SER A 118 -12.31 -32.86 38.84
CA SER A 118 -11.51 -33.79 39.66
C SER A 118 -11.58 -33.47 41.15
N ASN A 119 -11.70 -32.20 41.53
CA ASN A 119 -11.76 -31.78 42.94
C ASN A 119 -13.18 -31.88 43.55
N ARG A 120 -14.19 -32.22 42.73
CA ARG A 120 -15.58 -32.49 43.16
C ARG A 120 -15.89 -33.99 43.32
N ARG A 121 -14.91 -34.88 43.09
CA ARG A 121 -15.05 -36.33 43.30
C ARG A 121 -14.35 -36.80 44.56
#